data_AF-A0A9X3EZF5-F1
#
_entry.id   AF-A0A9X3EZF5-F1
#
_cell.length_a   1.000
_cell.length_b   1.000
_cell.length_c   1.000
_cell.angle_alpha   90.00
_cell.angle_beta   90.00
_cell.angle_gamma   90.00
#
_symmetry.space_group_name_H-M   'P 1'
#
loop_
_entity.id
_entity.type
_entity.pdbx_description
1 polymer ?
#
loop_
_entity_poly.entity_id
_entity_poly.type
_entity_poly.pdbx_seq_one_letter_code
_entity_poly.pdbx_strand_id
1 'polypeptide(L)'
;MIAGGLIAGLSLTATQGCDEVGNLAEQCGLTCDSEAFINGKFNVSGIAEIDAFFSATLDVSGAINATAADIQAELAGLYALVGVEAGGDFKAALDAKLSAWIDIDAGLQIKAEPARCEASLDVTAKAAAECDVMAKPGSVEVTCSGACEVDASAQADCRAAGGLTCKGQAPKFECTGTCTGECRIEAGAMCDGTCRGECNGNTNFEGRCDTECKGTCELSAGGTCNGQCTGTCEYDPGSADCDASAEVRCSASAEANVQCKGGCDGKATPPEVSAECEATVEAKAEASVQCYPPSLDVSYKLTVDAGSDGDLQLRAFISSFKLRYSALLAAIARAEGLIDVSAKLGDAGVAAVNSAAGTLKASGDLKASIGAACAIGLLPDAAKLITDAAGKLGGQLQAAGSVTASIASN
;
A
#
# COMPACT_ATOMS: atom_id res chain seq x y z
N MET A 1 41.69 17.48 -57.91
CA MET A 1 40.91 18.50 -57.18
C MET A 1 39.65 17.80 -56.69
N ILE A 2 39.42 17.44 -55.44
CA ILE A 2 39.78 17.90 -54.08
C ILE A 2 39.86 16.60 -53.22
N ALA A 3 41.00 16.05 -52.80
CA ALA A 3 41.75 16.30 -51.54
C ALA A 3 40.83 16.45 -50.30
N GLY A 4 40.59 15.42 -49.48
CA GLY A 4 41.45 15.01 -48.36
C GLY A 4 40.93 15.60 -47.03
N GLY A 5 40.67 14.76 -46.01
CA GLY A 5 40.25 15.28 -44.70
C GLY A 5 39.72 14.22 -43.71
N LEU A 6 40.57 13.28 -43.32
CA LEU A 6 40.39 12.43 -42.14
C LEU A 6 40.88 13.24 -40.93
N ILE A 7 39.98 13.72 -40.05
CA ILE A 7 40.36 14.31 -38.76
C ILE A 7 39.76 13.46 -37.65
N ALA A 8 40.63 12.70 -37.00
CA ALA A 8 40.38 12.08 -35.71
C ALA A 8 40.22 13.18 -34.65
N GLY A 9 39.00 13.34 -34.13
CA GLY A 9 38.69 14.14 -32.96
C GLY A 9 38.65 13.26 -31.71
N LEU A 10 39.81 12.74 -31.29
CA LEU A 10 40.01 12.30 -29.91
C LEU A 10 40.16 13.56 -29.05
N SER A 11 39.04 14.12 -28.59
CA SER A 11 39.05 15.09 -27.51
C SER A 11 39.39 14.37 -26.20
N LEU A 12 40.69 14.29 -25.91
CA LEU A 12 41.25 14.20 -24.58
C LEU A 12 40.71 15.36 -23.74
N THR A 13 39.59 15.15 -23.03
CA THR A 13 39.23 16.04 -21.93
C THR A 13 40.25 15.80 -20.82
N ALA A 14 41.03 16.85 -20.57
CA ALA A 14 42.09 16.94 -19.60
C ALA A 14 41.75 16.27 -18.27
N THR A 15 42.53 15.23 -17.95
CA THR A 15 42.94 14.93 -16.58
C THR A 15 43.68 16.16 -16.04
N GLN A 16 42.97 17.12 -15.45
CA GLN A 16 43.62 18.10 -14.58
C GLN A 16 44.09 17.34 -13.35
N GLY A 17 45.40 17.08 -13.30
CA GLY A 17 46.05 16.46 -12.15
C GLY A 17 45.83 17.31 -10.90
N CYS A 18 45.40 16.65 -9.84
CA CYS A 18 45.28 17.23 -8.51
C CYS A 18 46.71 17.42 -7.93
N ASP A 19 47.43 18.46 -8.36
CA ASP A 19 48.84 18.67 -8.04
C ASP A 19 49.10 19.49 -6.75
N GLU A 20 48.06 19.96 -6.04
CA GLU A 20 48.22 20.56 -4.71
C GLU A 20 47.65 19.66 -3.60
N VAL A 21 48.58 19.07 -2.84
CA VAL A 21 48.38 18.06 -1.77
C VAL A 21 47.57 18.58 -0.55
N GLY A 22 47.05 19.80 -0.61
CA GLY A 22 46.40 20.47 0.53
C GLY A 22 44.89 20.23 0.68
N ASN A 23 44.14 19.96 -0.39
CA ASN A 23 42.67 19.86 -0.32
C ASN A 23 42.06 18.96 -1.42
N LEU A 24 42.64 17.77 -1.63
CA LEU A 24 42.18 16.81 -2.64
C LEU A 24 40.70 16.44 -2.49
N ALA A 25 40.18 16.37 -1.27
CA ALA A 25 38.78 16.06 -1.01
C ALA A 25 37.83 17.17 -1.51
N GLU A 26 38.14 18.44 -1.23
CA GLU A 26 37.38 19.58 -1.75
C GLU A 26 37.47 19.70 -3.27
N GLN A 27 38.66 19.51 -3.85
CA GLN A 27 38.87 19.60 -5.30
C GLN A 27 38.16 18.48 -6.07
N CYS A 28 38.01 17.30 -5.45
CA CYS A 28 37.25 16.18 -6.01
C CYS A 28 35.74 16.24 -5.69
N GLY A 29 35.26 17.29 -5.01
CA GLY A 29 33.85 17.44 -4.61
C GLY A 29 33.39 16.42 -3.56
N LEU A 30 34.34 15.80 -2.85
CA LEU A 30 34.10 14.81 -1.79
C LEU A 30 34.03 15.47 -0.41
N THR A 31 33.34 16.61 -0.32
CA THR A 31 33.12 17.30 0.96
C THR A 31 31.97 16.63 1.70
N CYS A 32 32.27 16.13 2.90
CA CYS A 32 31.29 15.58 3.84
C CYS A 32 30.48 16.69 4.46
N ASP A 33 29.49 17.15 3.73
CA ASP A 33 28.58 18.19 4.17
C ASP A 33 27.37 17.53 4.86
N SER A 34 27.40 17.50 6.19
CA SER A 34 26.29 16.98 7.01
C SER A 34 25.02 17.81 6.84
N GLU A 35 25.13 19.12 6.58
CA GLU A 35 23.97 19.95 6.25
C GLU A 35 23.38 19.55 4.90
N ALA A 36 24.21 19.22 3.91
CA ALA A 36 23.73 18.72 2.62
C ALA A 36 22.97 17.39 2.74
N PHE A 37 23.40 16.48 3.62
CA PHE A 37 22.68 15.24 3.90
C PHE A 37 21.30 15.52 4.49
N ILE A 38 21.22 16.37 5.51
CA ILE A 38 19.95 16.77 6.15
C ILE A 38 19.03 17.49 5.14
N ASN A 39 19.61 18.24 4.20
CA ASN A 39 18.89 18.92 3.13
C ASN A 39 18.57 18.02 1.91
N GLY A 40 18.80 16.71 1.99
CA GLY A 40 18.38 15.75 0.97
C GLY A 40 19.29 15.66 -0.26
N LYS A 41 20.61 15.83 -0.14
CA LYS A 41 21.53 15.50 -1.23
C LYS A 41 21.93 14.01 -1.16
N PHE A 42 21.82 13.31 -2.29
CA PHE A 42 21.82 11.84 -2.36
C PHE A 42 23.12 11.16 -2.85
N ASN A 43 24.30 11.80 -2.74
CA ASN A 43 25.57 11.17 -3.14
C ASN A 43 26.66 11.53 -2.15
N VAL A 44 26.56 11.00 -0.92
CA VAL A 44 27.49 11.31 0.17
C VAL A 44 28.84 10.66 -0.08
N SER A 45 28.82 9.40 -0.51
CA SER A 45 30.01 8.56 -0.63
C SER A 45 30.42 8.30 -2.08
N GLY A 46 29.48 8.41 -3.03
CA GLY A 46 29.67 8.01 -4.42
C GLY A 46 29.70 6.49 -4.60
N ILE A 47 29.27 5.73 -3.59
CA ILE A 47 29.15 4.28 -3.57
C ILE A 47 27.67 3.96 -3.42
N ALA A 48 27.12 3.24 -4.39
CA ALA A 48 25.68 3.02 -4.52
C ALA A 48 25.04 2.44 -3.24
N GLU A 49 25.64 1.40 -2.66
CA GLU A 49 25.14 0.73 -1.45
C GLU A 49 25.05 1.68 -0.24
N ILE A 50 26.09 2.47 -0.02
CA ILE A 50 26.15 3.42 1.10
C ILE A 50 25.18 4.57 0.86
N ASP A 51 25.13 5.10 -0.35
CA ASP A 51 24.22 6.20 -0.71
C ASP A 51 22.75 5.74 -0.66
N ALA A 52 22.47 4.48 -1.01
CA ALA A 52 21.15 3.87 -0.86
C ALA A 52 20.72 3.77 0.61
N PHE A 53 21.63 3.42 1.52
CA PHE A 53 21.36 3.42 2.97
C PHE A 53 20.97 4.83 3.47
N PHE A 54 21.74 5.86 3.11
CA PHE A 54 21.44 7.23 3.52
C PHE A 54 20.12 7.74 2.89
N SER A 55 19.84 7.37 1.64
CA SER A 55 18.54 7.64 1.02
C SER A 55 17.39 6.96 1.78
N ALA A 56 17.52 5.68 2.12
CA ALA A 56 16.50 4.97 2.90
C ALA A 56 16.29 5.58 4.29
N THR A 57 17.36 6.05 4.93
CA THR A 57 17.30 6.78 6.21
C THR A 57 16.47 8.06 6.07
N LEU A 58 16.68 8.83 5.00
CA LEU A 58 15.89 10.03 4.71
C LEU A 58 14.42 9.69 4.39
N ASP A 59 14.18 8.65 3.59
CA ASP A 59 12.84 8.20 3.22
C ASP A 59 12.04 7.75 4.47
N VAL A 60 12.65 6.92 5.34
CA VAL A 60 12.05 6.48 6.60
C VAL A 60 11.81 7.66 7.54
N SER A 61 12.78 8.56 7.72
CA SER A 61 12.60 9.75 8.56
C SER A 61 11.47 10.64 8.01
N GLY A 62 11.39 10.82 6.70
CA GLY A 62 10.30 11.52 6.03
C GLY A 62 8.94 10.87 6.29
N ALA A 63 8.84 9.56 6.10
CA ALA A 63 7.62 8.79 6.34
C ALA A 63 7.18 8.83 7.82
N ILE A 64 8.12 8.75 8.76
CA ILE A 64 7.88 8.88 10.20
C ILE A 64 7.32 10.27 10.53
N ASN A 65 7.95 11.34 10.03
CA ASN A 65 7.49 12.70 10.29
C ASN A 65 6.12 12.97 9.66
N ALA A 66 5.86 12.46 8.46
CA ALA A 66 4.54 12.56 7.82
C ALA A 66 3.47 11.82 8.63
N THR A 67 3.74 10.59 9.05
CA THR A 67 2.82 9.79 9.86
C THR A 67 2.56 10.44 11.22
N ALA A 68 3.58 11.03 11.85
CA ALA A 68 3.43 11.79 13.09
C ALA A 68 2.52 13.02 12.90
N ALA A 69 2.65 13.73 11.77
CA ALA A 69 1.79 14.85 11.43
C ALA A 69 0.34 14.41 11.18
N ASP A 70 0.13 13.27 10.51
CA ASP A 70 -1.21 12.69 10.27
C ASP A 70 -1.90 12.33 11.60
N ILE A 71 -1.18 11.64 12.51
CA ILE A 71 -1.69 11.33 13.85
C ILE A 71 -2.06 12.63 14.59
N GLN A 72 -1.17 13.63 14.57
CA GLN A 72 -1.41 14.91 15.22
C GLN A 72 -2.65 15.61 14.66
N ALA A 73 -2.84 15.59 13.34
CA ALA A 73 -3.99 16.20 12.67
C ALA A 73 -5.31 15.51 13.06
N GLU A 74 -5.33 14.19 13.11
CA GLU A 74 -6.53 13.46 13.51
C GLU A 74 -6.83 13.60 15.00
N LEU A 75 -5.82 13.64 15.86
CA LEU A 75 -6.01 13.96 17.27
C LEU A 75 -6.59 15.37 17.44
N ALA A 76 -6.00 16.38 16.81
CA ALA A 76 -6.54 17.74 16.86
C ALA A 76 -8.00 17.79 16.37
N GLY A 77 -8.32 17.05 15.31
CA GLY A 77 -9.68 16.92 14.81
C GLY A 77 -10.64 16.25 15.79
N LEU A 78 -10.21 15.21 16.51
CA LEU A 78 -11.01 14.55 17.54
C LEU A 78 -11.22 15.45 18.76
N TYR A 79 -10.18 16.13 19.23
CA TYR A 79 -10.25 17.10 20.32
C TYR A 79 -11.23 18.25 19.99
N ALA A 80 -11.11 18.80 18.78
CA ALA A 80 -12.06 19.81 18.29
C ALA A 80 -13.49 19.27 18.19
N LEU A 81 -13.65 18.00 17.78
CA LEU A 81 -14.96 17.36 17.68
C LEU A 81 -15.65 17.24 19.04
N VAL A 82 -14.91 17.01 20.13
CA VAL A 82 -15.46 16.99 21.50
C VAL A 82 -15.49 18.37 22.17
N GLY A 83 -14.87 19.38 21.57
CA GLY A 83 -14.91 20.78 22.04
C GLY A 83 -13.88 21.09 23.12
N VAL A 84 -12.75 20.37 23.16
CA VAL A 84 -11.62 20.65 24.05
C VAL A 84 -10.33 20.89 23.27
N GLU A 85 -9.39 21.61 23.88
CA GLU A 85 -8.06 21.82 23.31
C GLU A 85 -7.21 20.54 23.40
N ALA A 86 -6.21 20.41 22.52
CA ALA A 86 -5.29 19.28 22.53
C ALA A 86 -4.59 19.15 23.91
N GLY A 87 -4.63 17.94 24.48
CA GLY A 87 -4.11 17.68 25.83
C GLY A 87 -5.11 17.91 26.96
N GLY A 88 -6.33 18.35 26.68
CA GLY A 88 -7.44 18.38 27.64
C GLY A 88 -7.96 16.98 28.00
N ASP A 89 -8.90 16.92 28.95
CA ASP A 89 -9.58 15.68 29.34
C ASP A 89 -10.57 15.23 28.25
N PHE A 90 -10.04 14.46 27.29
CA PHE A 90 -10.82 13.96 26.15
C PHE A 90 -11.99 13.07 26.60
N LYS A 91 -11.78 12.21 27.61
CA LYS A 91 -12.82 11.30 28.10
C LYS A 91 -13.98 12.09 28.69
N ALA A 92 -13.71 13.00 29.62
CA ALA A 92 -14.77 13.81 30.23
C ALA A 92 -15.53 14.64 29.19
N ALA A 93 -14.84 15.18 28.19
CA ALA A 93 -15.47 15.94 27.10
C ALA A 93 -16.33 15.06 26.19
N LEU A 94 -15.83 13.86 25.85
CA LEU A 94 -16.58 12.87 25.07
C LEU A 94 -17.84 12.44 25.83
N ASP A 95 -17.73 12.12 27.11
CA ASP A 95 -18.85 11.69 27.96
C ASP A 95 -19.87 12.80 28.14
N ALA A 96 -19.43 14.03 28.40
CA ALA A 96 -20.30 15.19 28.50
C ALA A 96 -21.07 15.44 27.18
N LYS A 97 -20.40 15.21 26.04
CA LYS A 97 -21.01 15.38 24.73
C LYS A 97 -22.03 14.27 24.43
N LEU A 98 -21.67 13.02 24.70
CA LEU A 98 -22.52 11.86 24.44
C LEU A 98 -23.72 11.75 25.38
N SER A 99 -23.58 12.12 26.66
CA SER A 99 -24.67 12.05 27.66
C SER A 99 -25.87 12.95 27.32
N ALA A 100 -25.68 13.93 26.43
CA ALA A 100 -26.77 14.73 25.89
C ALA A 100 -27.71 13.96 24.93
N TRP A 101 -27.27 12.82 24.39
CA TRP A 101 -27.99 12.09 23.33
C TRP A 101 -28.15 10.59 23.58
N ILE A 102 -27.24 9.97 24.32
CA ILE A 102 -27.25 8.53 24.59
C ILE A 102 -27.18 8.26 26.09
N ASP A 103 -27.78 7.15 26.49
CA ASP A 103 -27.57 6.60 27.82
C ASP A 103 -26.19 5.90 27.85
N ILE A 104 -25.19 6.59 28.39
CA ILE A 104 -23.81 6.08 28.49
C ILE A 104 -23.76 4.80 29.33
N ASP A 105 -24.62 4.69 30.35
CA ASP A 105 -24.70 3.49 31.20
C ASP A 105 -25.32 2.30 30.44
N ALA A 106 -26.10 2.57 29.39
CA ALA A 106 -26.64 1.56 28.49
C ALA A 106 -25.66 1.09 27.39
N GLY A 107 -24.48 1.73 27.31
CA GLY A 107 -23.27 1.29 26.60
C GLY A 107 -23.14 1.82 25.16
N LEU A 108 -22.04 2.54 24.88
CA LEU A 108 -21.55 2.80 23.52
C LEU A 108 -20.57 1.69 23.17
N GLN A 109 -20.83 0.87 22.15
CA GLN A 109 -19.87 -0.14 21.72
C GLN A 109 -19.25 0.27 20.39
N ILE A 110 -17.93 0.34 20.37
CA ILE A 110 -17.15 0.62 19.16
C ILE A 110 -16.34 -0.64 18.83
N LYS A 111 -16.69 -1.27 17.71
CA LYS A 111 -15.90 -2.37 17.15
C LYS A 111 -15.13 -1.84 15.95
N ALA A 112 -13.81 -1.92 16.04
CA ALA A 112 -12.92 -1.59 14.94
C ALA A 112 -12.41 -2.88 14.30
N GLU A 113 -12.51 -2.97 12.98
CA GLU A 113 -11.74 -3.94 12.22
C GLU A 113 -10.26 -3.53 12.20
N PRO A 114 -9.32 -4.46 11.95
CA PRO A 114 -7.92 -4.10 11.76
C PRO A 114 -7.76 -3.22 10.51
N ALA A 115 -6.87 -2.23 10.58
CA ALA A 115 -6.47 -1.45 9.43
C ALA A 115 -5.81 -2.35 8.39
N ARG A 116 -6.00 -2.05 7.10
CA ARG A 116 -5.35 -2.78 6.00
C ARG A 116 -4.20 -1.95 5.50
N CYS A 117 -2.98 -2.50 5.55
CA CYS A 117 -1.79 -1.84 5.03
C CYS A 117 -1.29 -2.57 3.80
N GLU A 118 -0.97 -1.82 2.75
CA GLU A 118 -0.45 -2.32 1.49
C GLU A 118 0.94 -1.74 1.24
N ALA A 119 1.90 -2.60 0.94
CA ALA A 119 3.26 -2.22 0.56
C ALA A 119 3.38 -2.17 -0.98
N SER A 120 4.08 -1.17 -1.50
CA SER A 120 4.32 -1.07 -2.94
C SER A 120 5.50 -1.95 -3.35
N LEU A 121 5.20 -3.04 -4.07
CA LEU A 121 6.21 -3.96 -4.59
C LEU A 121 7.17 -3.28 -5.58
N ASP A 122 6.69 -2.26 -6.31
CA ASP A 122 7.53 -1.47 -7.21
C ASP A 122 8.63 -0.71 -6.45
N VAL A 123 8.32 -0.24 -5.24
CA VAL A 123 9.31 0.44 -4.39
C VAL A 123 10.34 -0.56 -3.88
N THR A 124 9.90 -1.74 -3.43
CA THR A 124 10.79 -2.82 -3.00
C THR A 124 11.72 -3.27 -4.13
N ALA A 125 11.20 -3.43 -5.36
CA ALA A 125 12.00 -3.83 -6.52
C ALA A 125 13.01 -2.75 -6.93
N LYS A 126 12.62 -1.46 -6.90
CA LYS A 126 13.56 -0.36 -7.17
C LYS A 126 14.64 -0.26 -6.09
N ALA A 127 14.28 -0.36 -4.82
CA ALA A 127 15.23 -0.37 -3.72
C ALA A 127 16.25 -1.51 -3.84
N ALA A 128 15.78 -2.70 -4.23
CA ALA A 128 16.65 -3.86 -4.45
C ALA A 128 17.62 -3.61 -5.61
N ALA A 129 17.14 -3.05 -6.72
CA ALA A 129 17.98 -2.74 -7.88
C ALA A 129 18.98 -1.60 -7.63
N GLU A 130 18.65 -0.64 -6.76
CA GLU A 130 19.55 0.44 -6.33
C GLU A 130 20.68 -0.08 -5.44
N CYS A 131 20.41 -1.12 -4.65
CA CYS A 131 21.35 -1.62 -3.66
C CYS A 131 22.22 -2.79 -4.18
N ASP A 132 21.64 -3.71 -4.97
CA ASP A 132 22.36 -4.87 -5.51
C ASP A 132 22.12 -5.04 -7.02
N VAL A 133 23.20 -4.95 -7.79
CA VAL A 133 23.20 -5.14 -9.26
C VAL A 133 22.79 -6.57 -9.66
N MET A 134 22.89 -7.53 -8.73
CA MET A 134 22.55 -8.95 -8.92
C MET A 134 21.23 -9.37 -8.26
N ALA A 135 20.41 -8.42 -7.81
CA ALA A 135 19.13 -8.73 -7.15
C ALA A 135 18.22 -9.61 -8.03
N LYS A 136 17.69 -10.71 -7.47
CA LYS A 136 16.68 -11.52 -8.16
C LYS A 136 15.30 -10.91 -7.90
N PRO A 137 14.48 -10.71 -8.95
CA PRO A 137 13.13 -10.17 -8.77
C PRO A 137 12.29 -11.11 -7.89
N GLY A 138 11.59 -10.53 -6.92
CA GLY A 138 10.61 -11.24 -6.11
C GLY A 138 9.40 -11.71 -6.93
N SER A 139 8.61 -12.62 -6.38
CA SER A 139 7.41 -13.17 -7.04
C SER A 139 6.15 -12.85 -6.24
N VAL A 140 5.06 -12.57 -6.93
CA VAL A 140 3.76 -12.32 -6.31
C VAL A 140 2.81 -13.43 -6.73
N GLU A 141 2.35 -14.22 -5.76
CA GLU A 141 1.26 -15.17 -5.96
C GLU A 141 0.00 -14.60 -5.30
N VAL A 142 -0.96 -14.15 -6.11
CA VAL A 142 -2.27 -13.71 -5.61
C VAL A 142 -3.28 -14.80 -5.83
N THR A 143 -3.84 -15.33 -4.74
CA THR A 143 -4.99 -16.23 -4.77
C THR A 143 -6.20 -15.50 -4.23
N CYS A 144 -7.09 -15.06 -5.12
CA CYS A 144 -8.38 -14.50 -4.70
C CYS A 144 -9.40 -15.63 -4.54
N SER A 145 -9.86 -15.84 -3.31
CA SER A 145 -10.96 -16.74 -2.98
C SER A 145 -12.09 -15.93 -2.31
N GLY A 146 -13.22 -15.83 -3.01
CA GLY A 146 -14.44 -15.26 -2.46
C GLY A 146 -15.54 -16.30 -2.48
N ALA A 147 -16.17 -16.50 -1.31
CA ALA A 147 -17.44 -17.20 -1.22
C ALA A 147 -18.44 -16.21 -0.61
N CYS A 148 -19.47 -15.82 -1.38
CA CYS A 148 -20.62 -15.15 -0.80
C CYS A 148 -21.57 -16.26 -0.33
N GLU A 149 -21.53 -16.60 0.96
CA GLU A 149 -22.61 -17.39 1.56
C GLU A 149 -23.82 -16.46 1.72
N VAL A 150 -24.72 -16.49 0.74
CA VAL A 150 -26.03 -15.88 0.90
C VAL A 150 -26.90 -16.85 1.69
N ASP A 151 -27.25 -16.48 2.92
CA ASP A 151 -28.19 -17.25 3.73
C ASP A 151 -29.45 -17.58 2.92
N ALA A 152 -29.95 -18.81 3.04
CA ALA A 152 -31.11 -19.28 2.28
C ALA A 152 -32.33 -18.36 2.44
N SER A 153 -32.44 -17.66 3.57
CA SER A 153 -33.48 -16.65 3.81
C SER A 153 -33.31 -15.40 2.95
N ALA A 154 -32.09 -14.89 2.78
CA ALA A 154 -31.80 -13.74 1.90
C ALA A 154 -31.99 -14.08 0.40
N GLN A 155 -31.71 -15.33 -0.01
CA GLN A 155 -32.01 -15.78 -1.38
C GLN A 155 -33.51 -15.82 -1.67
N ALA A 156 -34.31 -16.24 -0.69
CA ALA A 156 -35.77 -16.24 -0.79
C ALA A 156 -36.35 -14.82 -0.90
N ASP A 157 -35.79 -13.86 -0.15
CA ASP A 157 -36.21 -12.45 -0.22
C ASP A 157 -35.84 -11.80 -1.57
N CYS A 158 -34.64 -12.08 -2.09
CA CYS A 158 -34.19 -11.59 -3.39
C CYS A 158 -35.01 -12.16 -4.56
N ARG A 159 -35.47 -13.42 -4.44
CA ARG A 159 -36.44 -14.02 -5.37
C ARG A 159 -37.81 -13.35 -5.29
N ALA A 160 -38.31 -13.11 -4.08
CA ALA A 160 -39.60 -12.48 -3.88
C ALA A 160 -39.64 -11.05 -4.45
N ALA A 161 -38.49 -10.36 -4.46
CA ALA A 161 -38.33 -9.02 -5.02
C ALA A 161 -37.92 -9.00 -6.52
N GLY A 162 -37.74 -10.16 -7.17
CA GLY A 162 -37.55 -10.28 -8.61
C GLY A 162 -36.21 -9.80 -9.16
N GLY A 163 -35.15 -9.75 -8.33
CA GLY A 163 -33.87 -9.12 -8.68
C GLY A 163 -32.63 -10.01 -8.54
N LEU A 164 -32.78 -11.33 -8.58
CA LEU A 164 -31.67 -12.27 -8.40
C LEU A 164 -30.86 -12.44 -9.70
N THR A 165 -29.56 -12.17 -9.67
CA THR A 165 -28.63 -12.42 -10.79
C THR A 165 -27.40 -13.15 -10.28
N CYS A 166 -26.99 -14.24 -10.93
CA CYS A 166 -25.80 -15.00 -10.58
C CYS A 166 -24.67 -14.69 -11.57
N LYS A 167 -23.42 -14.57 -11.08
CA LYS A 167 -22.22 -14.33 -11.89
C LYS A 167 -21.16 -15.40 -11.65
N GLY A 168 -20.74 -16.12 -12.68
CA GLY A 168 -19.74 -17.20 -12.61
C GLY A 168 -18.52 -16.93 -13.51
N GLN A 169 -17.37 -17.54 -13.20
CA GLN A 169 -16.14 -17.42 -13.98
C GLN A 169 -15.71 -18.77 -14.57
N ALA A 170 -15.53 -18.81 -15.89
CA ALA A 170 -15.04 -20.00 -16.61
C ALA A 170 -13.55 -20.27 -16.26
N PRO A 171 -13.04 -21.53 -16.33
CA PRO A 171 -13.64 -22.73 -16.93
C PRO A 171 -14.41 -23.63 -15.96
N LYS A 172 -14.58 -23.25 -14.69
CA LYS A 172 -15.19 -24.12 -13.65
C LYS A 172 -16.72 -24.07 -13.62
N PHE A 173 -17.36 -23.45 -14.61
CA PHE A 173 -18.77 -23.06 -14.53
C PHE A 173 -19.49 -23.32 -15.87
N GLU A 174 -20.59 -24.07 -15.85
CA GLU A 174 -21.50 -24.26 -16.98
C GLU A 174 -22.47 -23.07 -17.03
N CYS A 175 -22.42 -22.28 -18.11
CA CYS A 175 -23.15 -21.02 -18.25
C CYS A 175 -24.29 -21.16 -19.26
N THR A 176 -25.52 -20.81 -18.86
CA THR A 176 -26.71 -20.66 -19.73
C THR A 176 -27.05 -19.18 -20.01
N GLY A 177 -26.10 -18.28 -19.76
CA GLY A 177 -26.28 -16.83 -19.70
C GLY A 177 -25.50 -16.04 -20.76
N THR A 178 -25.39 -14.73 -20.51
CA THR A 178 -24.61 -13.82 -21.37
C THR A 178 -23.16 -13.84 -20.90
N CYS A 179 -22.23 -14.16 -21.79
CA CYS A 179 -20.80 -14.21 -21.47
C CYS A 179 -20.10 -12.95 -21.99
N THR A 180 -19.40 -12.25 -21.12
CA THR A 180 -18.51 -11.15 -21.45
C THR A 180 -17.08 -11.55 -21.11
N GLY A 181 -16.18 -11.52 -22.09
CA GLY A 181 -14.79 -11.93 -21.91
C GLY A 181 -13.81 -10.92 -22.49
N GLU A 182 -12.67 -10.80 -21.82
CA GLU A 182 -11.50 -10.06 -22.30
C GLU A 182 -10.41 -11.07 -22.68
N CYS A 183 -9.76 -10.85 -23.82
CA CYS A 183 -8.67 -11.70 -24.28
C CYS A 183 -7.36 -11.15 -23.72
N ARG A 184 -6.71 -11.88 -22.80
CA ARG A 184 -5.40 -11.51 -22.27
C ARG A 184 -4.31 -12.21 -23.08
N ILE A 185 -3.43 -11.44 -23.71
CA ILE A 185 -2.25 -11.92 -24.44
C ILE A 185 -1.01 -11.54 -23.61
N GLU A 186 -0.01 -12.40 -23.48
CA GLU A 186 1.26 -12.12 -22.78
C GLU A 186 2.10 -10.99 -23.42
N ALA A 187 1.62 -10.38 -24.51
CA ALA A 187 2.30 -9.33 -25.24
C ALA A 187 1.37 -8.12 -25.51
N GLY A 188 0.98 -7.38 -24.47
CA GLY A 188 0.69 -5.93 -24.45
C GLY A 188 -0.31 -5.29 -25.46
N ALA A 189 -0.94 -6.03 -26.37
CA ALA A 189 -1.85 -5.49 -27.37
C ALA A 189 -3.31 -5.71 -26.97
N MET A 190 -4.09 -4.62 -26.87
CA MET A 190 -5.55 -4.69 -26.72
C MET A 190 -6.17 -5.32 -27.97
N CYS A 191 -6.97 -6.36 -27.77
CA CYS A 191 -7.69 -7.06 -28.83
C CYS A 191 -9.08 -6.42 -29.01
N ASP A 192 -9.32 -5.79 -30.15
CA ASP A 192 -10.64 -5.29 -30.56
C ASP A 192 -11.20 -6.25 -31.64
N GLY A 193 -11.82 -7.34 -31.19
CA GLY A 193 -12.28 -8.44 -32.03
C GLY A 193 -13.40 -9.26 -31.40
N THR A 194 -14.19 -9.95 -32.23
CA THR A 194 -15.32 -10.76 -31.78
C THR A 194 -14.85 -12.20 -31.48
N CYS A 195 -14.93 -12.66 -30.21
CA CYS A 195 -14.56 -14.04 -29.85
C CYS A 195 -15.60 -14.99 -30.50
N ARG A 196 -15.17 -15.83 -31.45
CA ARG A 196 -15.99 -16.89 -32.07
C ARG A 196 -15.61 -18.23 -31.46
N GLY A 197 -16.59 -19.00 -30.99
CA GLY A 197 -16.36 -20.32 -30.42
C GLY A 197 -17.41 -21.33 -30.84
N GLU A 198 -17.07 -22.61 -30.66
CA GLU A 198 -18.01 -23.72 -30.79
C GLU A 198 -18.69 -23.92 -29.44
N CYS A 199 -19.97 -23.54 -29.33
CA CYS A 199 -20.86 -24.10 -28.32
C CYS A 199 -21.32 -25.46 -28.87
N ASN A 200 -21.23 -26.52 -28.07
CA ASN A 200 -21.45 -27.89 -28.49
C ASN A 200 -22.79 -28.05 -29.27
N GLY A 201 -22.72 -28.04 -30.60
CA GLY A 201 -23.88 -28.17 -31.51
C GLY A 201 -24.30 -26.95 -32.33
N ASN A 202 -23.71 -25.75 -32.18
CA ASN A 202 -24.06 -24.62 -33.05
C ASN A 202 -22.85 -23.75 -33.45
N THR A 203 -22.59 -23.67 -34.75
CA THR A 203 -21.49 -22.92 -35.36
C THR A 203 -21.96 -21.52 -35.76
N ASN A 204 -22.14 -20.62 -34.79
CA ASN A 204 -22.13 -19.15 -34.92
C ASN A 204 -22.67 -18.53 -33.64
N PHE A 205 -21.84 -17.78 -32.92
CA PHE A 205 -22.16 -17.23 -31.61
C PHE A 205 -22.39 -15.71 -31.68
N GLU A 206 -23.60 -15.27 -31.31
CA GLU A 206 -23.96 -13.86 -31.03
C GLU A 206 -24.50 -13.72 -29.59
N GLY A 207 -23.73 -14.19 -28.59
CA GLY A 207 -23.93 -13.75 -27.20
C GLY A 207 -24.74 -14.64 -26.25
N ARG A 208 -25.13 -15.87 -26.62
CA ARG A 208 -25.80 -16.83 -25.71
C ARG A 208 -25.30 -18.27 -25.92
N CYS A 209 -24.81 -18.92 -24.85
CA CYS A 209 -24.37 -20.32 -24.85
C CYS A 209 -25.15 -21.09 -23.78
N ASP A 210 -25.42 -22.37 -24.02
CA ASP A 210 -26.06 -23.27 -23.05
C ASP A 210 -25.06 -24.27 -22.41
N THR A 211 -23.75 -24.22 -22.74
CA THR A 211 -22.72 -25.21 -22.32
C THR A 211 -21.29 -24.62 -22.27
N GLU A 212 -20.25 -25.48 -22.08
CA GLU A 212 -18.82 -25.12 -22.17
C GLU A 212 -18.49 -24.32 -23.44
N CYS A 213 -17.78 -23.20 -23.27
CA CYS A 213 -17.38 -22.30 -24.36
C CYS A 213 -15.88 -22.45 -24.65
N LYS A 214 -15.52 -23.00 -25.81
CA LYS A 214 -14.14 -23.01 -26.35
C LYS A 214 -14.10 -22.14 -27.60
N GLY A 215 -13.30 -21.07 -27.59
CA GLY A 215 -13.25 -20.09 -28.67
C GLY A 215 -11.84 -19.76 -29.16
N THR A 216 -11.75 -19.38 -30.43
CA THR A 216 -10.58 -18.78 -31.09
C THR A 216 -10.96 -17.38 -31.55
N CYS A 217 -10.13 -16.37 -31.27
CA CYS A 217 -10.46 -14.99 -31.64
C CYS A 217 -10.05 -14.72 -33.10
N GLU A 218 -11.00 -14.25 -33.92
CA GLU A 218 -10.74 -13.72 -35.26
C GLU A 218 -10.58 -12.21 -35.18
N LEU A 219 -9.40 -11.73 -35.54
CA LEU A 219 -9.11 -10.30 -35.59
C LEU A 219 -9.81 -9.67 -36.80
N SER A 220 -10.26 -8.42 -36.68
CA SER A 220 -10.79 -7.61 -37.79
C SER A 220 -9.82 -7.48 -38.99
N ALA A 221 -8.54 -7.83 -38.78
CA ALA A 221 -7.48 -7.89 -39.80
C ALA A 221 -7.23 -9.29 -40.40
N GLY A 222 -8.08 -10.30 -40.12
CA GLY A 222 -8.01 -11.64 -40.74
C GLY A 222 -7.00 -12.61 -40.12
N GLY A 223 -6.57 -12.40 -38.87
CA GLY A 223 -5.69 -13.32 -38.13
C GLY A 223 -6.44 -14.16 -37.10
N THR A 224 -6.05 -15.44 -36.94
CA THR A 224 -6.51 -16.35 -35.88
C THR A 224 -5.62 -16.24 -34.64
N CYS A 225 -6.20 -16.00 -33.47
CA CYS A 225 -5.52 -15.92 -32.18
C CYS A 225 -5.81 -17.16 -31.31
N ASN A 226 -4.76 -17.80 -30.78
CA ASN A 226 -4.81 -18.97 -29.89
C ASN A 226 -4.80 -18.57 -28.39
N GLY A 227 -5.48 -17.49 -28.00
CA GLY A 227 -5.59 -17.07 -26.59
C GLY A 227 -6.72 -17.79 -25.84
N GLN A 228 -6.61 -17.91 -24.52
CA GLN A 228 -7.73 -18.36 -23.68
C GLN A 228 -8.69 -17.17 -23.44
N CYS A 229 -9.94 -17.26 -23.93
CA CYS A 229 -11.00 -16.31 -23.58
C CYS A 229 -11.43 -16.58 -22.12
N THR A 230 -11.00 -15.75 -21.15
CA THR A 230 -11.53 -15.75 -19.78
C THR A 230 -12.76 -14.86 -19.73
N GLY A 231 -13.95 -15.46 -19.56
CA GLY A 231 -15.22 -14.75 -19.53
C GLY A 231 -15.91 -14.81 -18.18
N THR A 232 -16.63 -13.74 -17.84
CA THR A 232 -17.64 -13.74 -16.79
C THR A 232 -19.01 -14.03 -17.41
N CYS A 233 -19.75 -14.97 -16.83
CA CYS A 233 -21.10 -15.31 -17.21
C CYS A 233 -22.09 -14.67 -16.24
N GLU A 234 -23.07 -13.93 -16.75
CA GLU A 234 -24.22 -13.45 -15.96
C GLU A 234 -25.50 -14.16 -16.42
N TYR A 235 -26.23 -14.76 -15.48
CA TYR A 235 -27.50 -15.45 -15.75
C TYR A 235 -28.53 -15.22 -14.64
N ASP A 236 -29.80 -15.29 -15.03
CA ASP A 236 -30.95 -15.31 -14.13
C ASP A 236 -31.35 -16.78 -13.91
N PRO A 237 -31.26 -17.32 -12.69
CA PRO A 237 -31.55 -18.72 -12.42
C PRO A 237 -33.07 -19.00 -12.39
N GLY A 238 -33.92 -17.97 -12.48
CA GLY A 238 -35.37 -18.09 -12.34
C GLY A 238 -35.78 -18.68 -10.99
N SER A 239 -36.37 -19.89 -11.01
CA SER A 239 -36.77 -20.62 -9.80
C SER A 239 -35.67 -21.51 -9.20
N ALA A 240 -34.50 -21.62 -9.83
CA ALA A 240 -33.37 -22.42 -9.34
C ALA A 240 -32.42 -21.60 -8.45
N ASP A 241 -31.68 -22.24 -7.55
CA ASP A 241 -30.66 -21.57 -6.72
C ASP A 241 -29.43 -21.25 -7.59
N CYS A 242 -28.70 -20.17 -7.28
CA CYS A 242 -27.39 -19.97 -7.86
C CYS A 242 -26.49 -21.15 -7.46
N ASP A 243 -25.70 -21.68 -8.39
CA ASP A 243 -24.70 -22.70 -8.07
C ASP A 243 -23.76 -22.19 -6.96
N ALA A 244 -23.29 -23.08 -6.08
CA ALA A 244 -22.46 -22.74 -4.91
C ALA A 244 -21.13 -22.04 -5.28
N SER A 245 -20.77 -22.05 -6.56
CA SER A 245 -19.58 -21.43 -7.11
C SER A 245 -19.82 -20.07 -7.80
N ALA A 246 -21.07 -19.59 -7.88
CA ALA A 246 -21.43 -18.32 -8.50
C ALA A 246 -21.57 -17.17 -7.47
N GLU A 247 -21.10 -15.97 -7.84
CA GLU A 247 -21.34 -14.72 -7.11
C GLU A 247 -22.82 -14.33 -7.26
N VAL A 248 -23.52 -14.17 -6.13
CA VAL A 248 -24.94 -13.82 -6.13
C VAL A 248 -25.10 -12.31 -5.99
N ARG A 249 -25.81 -11.68 -6.93
CA ARG A 249 -26.19 -10.26 -6.86
C ARG A 249 -27.69 -10.15 -6.68
N CYS A 250 -28.08 -9.41 -5.66
CA CYS A 250 -29.47 -9.08 -5.38
C CYS A 250 -29.67 -7.58 -5.67
N SER A 251 -30.49 -7.27 -6.67
CA SER A 251 -30.77 -5.89 -7.08
C SER A 251 -31.98 -5.27 -6.37
N ALA A 252 -32.55 -5.96 -5.38
CA ALA A 252 -33.69 -5.48 -4.62
C ALA A 252 -33.26 -4.44 -3.57
N SER A 253 -33.91 -3.27 -3.59
CA SER A 253 -33.75 -2.15 -2.68
C SER A 253 -34.30 -2.39 -1.26
N ALA A 254 -34.37 -3.65 -0.82
CA ALA A 254 -34.78 -4.04 0.52
C ALA A 254 -33.53 -4.47 1.31
N GLU A 255 -33.51 -4.15 2.60
CA GLU A 255 -32.41 -4.22 3.57
C GLU A 255 -31.85 -5.64 3.84
N ALA A 256 -31.60 -6.44 2.80
CA ALA A 256 -30.93 -7.72 2.91
C ALA A 256 -29.42 -7.49 3.08
N ASN A 257 -28.93 -7.66 4.31
CA ASN A 257 -27.50 -7.65 4.63
C ASN A 257 -26.80 -8.85 3.96
N VAL A 258 -26.29 -8.66 2.74
CA VAL A 258 -25.42 -9.64 2.08
C VAL A 258 -23.99 -9.41 2.57
N GLN A 259 -23.50 -10.24 3.51
CA GLN A 259 -22.10 -10.25 3.91
C GLN A 259 -21.28 -11.13 2.95
N CYS A 260 -20.69 -10.52 1.92
CA CYS A 260 -19.68 -11.20 1.11
C CYS A 260 -18.34 -11.19 1.84
N LYS A 261 -17.86 -12.36 2.26
CA LYS A 261 -16.47 -12.56 2.71
C LYS A 261 -15.63 -12.95 1.50
N GLY A 262 -15.20 -11.95 0.74
CA GLY A 262 -14.15 -12.09 -0.28
C GLY A 262 -12.79 -11.68 0.30
N GLY A 263 -11.80 -12.57 0.21
CA GLY A 263 -10.42 -12.27 0.55
C GLY A 263 -9.50 -12.58 -0.63
N CYS A 264 -8.59 -11.66 -0.96
CA CYS A 264 -7.44 -12.00 -1.77
C CYS A 264 -6.28 -12.30 -0.82
N ASP A 265 -5.85 -13.55 -0.79
CA ASP A 265 -4.67 -13.98 -0.06
C ASP A 265 -3.49 -13.92 -1.04
N GLY A 266 -2.65 -12.91 -0.84
CA GLY A 266 -1.47 -12.68 -1.66
C GLY A 266 -0.21 -13.05 -0.88
N LYS A 267 0.59 -13.98 -1.40
CA LYS A 267 1.96 -14.19 -0.92
C LYS A 267 2.90 -13.45 -1.85
N ALA A 268 3.45 -12.34 -1.37
CA ALA A 268 4.58 -11.69 -1.99
C ALA A 268 5.87 -12.30 -1.41
N THR A 269 6.71 -12.86 -2.28
CA THR A 269 8.06 -13.25 -1.92
C THR A 269 8.98 -12.07 -2.26
N PRO A 270 9.66 -11.47 -1.27
CA PRO A 270 10.55 -10.34 -1.51
C PRO A 270 11.72 -10.74 -2.41
N PRO A 271 12.34 -9.77 -3.11
CA PRO A 271 13.55 -10.02 -3.90
C PRO A 271 14.70 -10.52 -3.01
N GLU A 272 15.49 -11.48 -3.51
CA GLU A 272 16.73 -11.89 -2.84
C GLU A 272 17.79 -10.80 -3.07
N VAL A 273 18.23 -10.18 -1.98
CA VAL A 273 19.30 -9.17 -1.96
C VAL A 273 20.37 -9.57 -0.94
N SER A 274 21.54 -8.94 -0.99
CA SER A 274 22.57 -9.11 0.03
C SER A 274 22.05 -8.72 1.43
N ALA A 275 22.66 -9.28 2.49
CA ALA A 275 22.27 -8.99 3.86
C ALA A 275 22.45 -7.49 4.20
N GLU A 276 23.39 -6.83 3.53
CA GLU A 276 23.63 -5.40 3.64
C GLU A 276 22.49 -4.57 3.02
N CYS A 277 21.85 -5.09 1.98
CA CYS A 277 20.77 -4.44 1.25
C CYS A 277 19.38 -4.74 1.80
N GLU A 278 19.20 -5.87 2.48
CA GLU A 278 17.91 -6.30 3.03
C GLU A 278 17.28 -5.21 3.91
N ALA A 279 18.07 -4.62 4.83
CA ALA A 279 17.59 -3.56 5.71
C ALA A 279 17.19 -2.28 4.94
N THR A 280 17.91 -1.92 3.88
CA THR A 280 17.59 -0.75 3.04
C THR A 280 16.32 -0.98 2.22
N VAL A 281 16.15 -2.18 1.68
CA VAL A 281 14.97 -2.57 0.89
C VAL A 281 13.73 -2.62 1.77
N GLU A 282 13.80 -3.27 2.93
CA GLU A 282 12.73 -3.31 3.91
C GLU A 282 12.37 -1.89 4.37
N ALA A 283 13.39 -1.05 4.62
CA ALA A 283 13.17 0.33 5.02
C ALA A 283 12.41 1.17 3.98
N LYS A 284 12.81 1.09 2.71
CA LYS A 284 12.12 1.78 1.62
C LYS A 284 10.71 1.22 1.39
N ALA A 285 10.53 -0.09 1.52
CA ALA A 285 9.22 -0.72 1.39
C ALA A 285 8.25 -0.18 2.45
N GLU A 286 8.67 -0.18 3.72
CA GLU A 286 7.86 0.26 4.86
C GLU A 286 7.64 1.77 4.86
N ALA A 287 8.62 2.58 4.43
CA ALA A 287 8.43 4.00 4.19
C ALA A 287 7.30 4.29 3.18
N SER A 288 7.10 3.38 2.21
CA SER A 288 6.08 3.48 1.16
C SER A 288 4.74 2.83 1.48
N VAL A 289 4.59 2.18 2.63
CA VAL A 289 3.35 1.51 3.02
C VAL A 289 2.20 2.51 3.10
N GLN A 290 1.08 2.16 2.49
CA GLN A 290 -0.18 2.88 2.59
C GLN A 290 -1.14 2.07 3.46
N CYS A 291 -1.61 2.67 4.55
CA CYS A 291 -2.62 2.06 5.40
C CYS A 291 -3.97 2.72 5.16
N TYR A 292 -4.98 1.88 4.96
CA TYR A 292 -6.36 2.28 4.72
C TYR A 292 -7.17 2.26 6.03
N PRO A 293 -8.05 3.26 6.24
CA PRO A 293 -8.91 3.32 7.42
C PRO A 293 -9.74 2.04 7.61
N PRO A 294 -9.79 1.47 8.82
CA PRO A 294 -10.65 0.33 9.10
C PRO A 294 -12.12 0.72 9.11
N SER A 295 -13.00 -0.27 8.96
CA SER A 295 -14.41 -0.08 9.21
C SER A 295 -14.67 0.00 10.71
N LEU A 296 -15.57 0.91 11.10
CA LEU A 296 -15.99 1.11 12.49
C LEU A 296 -17.48 0.85 12.62
N ASP A 297 -17.82 -0.20 13.37
CA ASP A 297 -19.18 -0.43 13.81
C ASP A 297 -19.38 0.24 15.18
N VAL A 298 -20.39 1.09 15.26
CA VAL A 298 -20.67 1.90 16.46
C VAL A 298 -22.13 1.69 16.79
N SER A 299 -22.39 0.99 17.90
CA SER A 299 -23.72 0.73 18.40
C SER A 299 -23.96 1.51 19.69
N TYR A 300 -25.16 2.07 19.82
CA TYR A 300 -25.55 2.91 20.96
C TYR A 300 -27.05 2.80 21.20
N LYS A 301 -27.49 3.16 22.41
CA LYS A 301 -28.90 3.29 22.78
C LYS A 301 -29.25 4.75 23.02
N LEU A 302 -30.20 5.25 22.23
CA LEU A 302 -30.73 6.61 22.36
C LEU A 302 -31.50 6.75 23.67
N THR A 303 -31.33 7.90 24.32
CA THR A 303 -32.24 8.33 25.40
C THR A 303 -33.57 8.78 24.78
N VAL A 304 -34.69 8.38 25.38
CA VAL A 304 -36.06 8.49 24.83
C VAL A 304 -36.52 9.95 24.60
N ASP A 305 -35.77 10.94 25.09
CA ASP A 305 -36.06 12.39 25.01
C ASP A 305 -35.21 13.16 23.97
N ALA A 306 -34.36 12.49 23.18
CA ALA A 306 -33.66 13.15 22.08
C ALA A 306 -34.67 13.51 20.97
N GLY A 307 -35.18 14.74 20.98
CA GLY A 307 -36.04 15.26 19.89
C GLY A 307 -35.36 15.13 18.51
N SER A 308 -36.11 15.38 17.42
CA SER A 308 -35.65 15.16 16.04
C SER A 308 -34.31 15.83 15.69
N ASP A 309 -34.01 16.97 16.32
CA ASP A 309 -32.75 17.71 16.10
C ASP A 309 -31.55 17.05 16.79
N GLY A 310 -31.77 16.34 17.91
CA GLY A 310 -30.74 15.62 18.64
C GLY A 310 -30.24 14.38 17.90
N ASP A 311 -31.14 13.62 17.25
CA ASP A 311 -30.77 12.47 16.43
C ASP A 311 -29.89 12.89 15.24
N LEU A 312 -30.23 14.00 14.57
CA LEU A 312 -29.43 14.51 13.45
C LEU A 312 -28.02 14.95 13.90
N GLN A 313 -27.92 15.65 15.03
CA GLN A 313 -26.63 16.08 15.58
C GLN A 313 -25.78 14.90 16.02
N LEU A 314 -26.38 13.88 16.66
CA LEU A 314 -25.66 12.67 17.05
C LEU A 314 -25.15 11.92 15.81
N ARG A 315 -25.97 11.73 14.77
CA ARG A 315 -25.53 11.07 13.53
C ARG A 315 -24.38 11.83 12.88
N ALA A 316 -24.45 13.16 12.82
CA ALA A 316 -23.38 14.00 12.30
C ALA A 316 -22.09 13.88 13.13
N PHE A 317 -22.22 13.85 14.46
CA PHE A 317 -21.10 13.62 15.37
C PHE A 317 -20.47 12.24 15.14
N ILE A 318 -21.27 11.16 15.17
CA ILE A 318 -20.79 9.78 14.98
C ILE A 318 -20.13 9.62 13.60
N SER A 319 -20.69 10.20 12.54
CA SER A 319 -20.08 10.15 11.21
C SER A 319 -18.71 10.84 11.18
N SER A 320 -18.60 12.03 11.80
CA SER A 320 -17.34 12.77 11.87
C SER A 320 -16.32 12.04 12.75
N PHE A 321 -16.78 11.47 13.86
CA PHE A 321 -15.97 10.67 14.78
C PHE A 321 -15.42 9.44 14.06
N LYS A 322 -16.28 8.68 13.37
CA LYS A 322 -15.86 7.48 12.61
C LYS A 322 -14.79 7.82 11.58
N LEU A 323 -14.97 8.90 10.82
CA LEU A 323 -14.02 9.32 9.80
C LEU A 323 -12.63 9.58 10.40
N ARG A 324 -12.57 10.38 11.47
CA ARG A 324 -11.28 10.76 12.09
C ARG A 324 -10.64 9.62 12.88
N TYR A 325 -11.45 8.86 13.61
CA TYR A 325 -10.94 7.77 14.42
C TYR A 325 -10.42 6.62 13.55
N SER A 326 -11.09 6.30 12.44
CA SER A 326 -10.56 5.30 11.48
C SER A 326 -9.28 5.79 10.79
N ALA A 327 -9.19 7.07 10.40
CA ALA A 327 -7.96 7.66 9.89
C ALA A 327 -6.81 7.59 10.92
N LEU A 328 -7.10 7.89 12.20
CA LEU A 328 -6.14 7.75 13.30
C LEU A 328 -5.64 6.31 13.43
N LEU A 329 -6.53 5.31 13.40
CA LEU A 329 -6.15 3.90 13.49
C LEU A 329 -5.27 3.44 12.31
N ALA A 330 -5.55 3.91 11.10
CA ALA A 330 -4.67 3.64 9.96
C ALA A 330 -3.29 4.27 10.11
N ALA A 331 -3.21 5.50 10.63
CA ALA A 331 -1.95 6.17 10.89
C ALA A 331 -1.14 5.48 12.01
N ILE A 332 -1.81 4.97 13.05
CA ILE A 332 -1.17 4.15 14.10
C ILE A 332 -0.61 2.86 13.50
N ALA A 333 -1.37 2.14 12.69
CA ALA A 333 -0.90 0.91 12.06
C ALA A 333 0.33 1.15 11.17
N ARG A 334 0.36 2.26 10.42
CA ARG A 334 1.53 2.68 9.64
C ARG A 334 2.73 2.99 10.55
N ALA A 335 2.49 3.66 11.67
CA ALA A 335 3.54 4.04 12.61
C ALA A 335 4.23 2.84 13.24
N GLU A 336 3.51 1.76 13.54
CA GLU A 336 4.07 0.53 14.09
C GLU A 336 5.10 -0.11 13.15
N GLY A 337 4.78 -0.21 11.85
CA GLY A 337 5.73 -0.71 10.83
C GLY A 337 6.98 0.17 10.70
N LEU A 338 6.79 1.49 10.70
CA LEU A 338 7.90 2.45 10.63
C LEU A 338 8.84 2.39 11.85
N ILE A 339 8.31 2.13 13.05
CA ILE A 339 9.13 2.00 14.26
C ILE A 339 10.00 0.75 14.20
N ASP A 340 9.43 -0.40 13.80
CA ASP A 340 10.19 -1.65 13.68
C ASP A 340 11.35 -1.50 12.69
N VAL A 341 11.07 -0.91 11.53
CA VAL A 341 12.08 -0.60 10.52
C VAL A 341 13.13 0.38 11.03
N SER A 342 12.73 1.41 11.76
CA SER A 342 13.69 2.40 12.28
C SER A 342 14.73 1.74 13.20
N ALA A 343 14.32 0.74 13.99
CA ALA A 343 15.23 -0.02 14.85
C ALA A 343 16.16 -0.91 14.01
N LYS A 344 15.62 -1.64 13.02
CA LYS A 344 16.41 -2.48 12.11
C LYS A 344 17.44 -1.67 11.32
N LEU A 345 17.04 -0.51 10.79
CA LEU A 345 17.90 0.36 10.01
C LEU A 345 19.01 0.97 10.87
N GLY A 346 18.71 1.29 12.14
CA GLY A 346 19.69 1.77 13.11
C GLY A 346 20.79 0.74 13.42
N ASP A 347 20.41 -0.51 13.72
CA ASP A 347 21.38 -1.53 14.14
C ASP A 347 22.08 -2.21 12.94
N ALA A 348 21.31 -2.70 11.97
CA ALA A 348 21.84 -3.45 10.84
C ALA A 348 22.51 -2.53 9.81
N GLY A 349 21.93 -1.36 9.55
CA GLY A 349 22.46 -0.42 8.58
C GLY A 349 23.79 0.21 9.01
N VAL A 350 23.94 0.56 10.29
CA VAL A 350 25.21 1.05 10.83
C VAL A 350 26.30 -0.02 10.76
N ALA A 351 25.96 -1.28 11.05
CA ALA A 351 26.90 -2.39 10.92
C ALA A 351 27.33 -2.61 9.46
N ALA A 352 26.37 -2.58 8.52
CA ALA A 352 26.62 -2.73 7.09
C ALA A 352 27.53 -1.61 6.54
N VAL A 353 27.26 -0.35 6.87
CA VAL A 353 28.09 0.78 6.43
C VAL A 353 29.50 0.68 7.01
N ASN A 354 29.65 0.30 8.27
CA ASN A 354 30.97 0.10 8.87
C ASN A 354 31.76 -1.04 8.20
N SER A 355 31.09 -2.14 7.85
CA SER A 355 31.68 -3.28 7.14
C SER A 355 32.13 -2.88 5.72
N ALA A 356 31.24 -2.24 4.96
CA ALA A 356 31.53 -1.75 3.62
C ALA A 356 32.70 -0.76 3.64
N ALA A 357 32.66 0.21 4.56
CA ALA A 357 33.73 1.19 4.71
C ALA A 357 35.08 0.57 5.11
N GLY A 358 35.07 -0.49 5.93
CA GLY A 358 36.28 -1.25 6.25
C GLY A 358 36.89 -1.94 5.03
N THR A 359 36.06 -2.57 4.20
CA THR A 359 36.47 -3.23 2.96
C THR A 359 37.05 -2.23 1.95
N LEU A 360 36.41 -1.07 1.81
CA LEU A 360 36.84 -0.03 0.87
C LEU A 360 38.17 0.60 1.27
N LYS A 361 38.43 0.81 2.56
CA LYS A 361 39.75 1.25 3.05
C LYS A 361 40.87 0.27 2.72
N ALA A 362 40.55 -1.03 2.63
CA ALA A 362 41.52 -2.07 2.27
C ALA A 362 41.76 -2.18 0.75
N SER A 363 40.83 -1.69 -0.07
CA SER A 363 40.88 -1.82 -1.54
C SER A 363 41.94 -0.95 -2.23
N GLY A 364 42.46 0.09 -1.54
CA GLY A 364 43.44 1.02 -2.09
C GLY A 364 42.87 2.04 -3.09
N ASP A 365 41.58 1.99 -3.41
CA ASP A 365 40.91 3.05 -4.17
C ASP A 365 40.73 4.28 -3.26
N LEU A 366 41.42 5.36 -3.61
CA LEU A 366 41.41 6.61 -2.85
C LEU A 366 40.02 7.25 -2.80
N LYS A 367 39.26 7.20 -3.91
CA LYS A 367 37.91 7.78 -3.97
C LYS A 367 36.96 6.99 -3.07
N ALA A 368 37.02 5.66 -3.17
CA ALA A 368 36.26 4.77 -2.32
C ALA A 368 36.61 4.95 -0.83
N SER A 369 37.90 5.13 -0.51
CA SER A 369 38.38 5.31 0.86
C SER A 369 37.92 6.64 1.48
N ILE A 370 37.91 7.72 0.69
CA ILE A 370 37.41 9.03 1.13
C ILE A 370 35.89 8.97 1.31
N GLY A 371 35.15 8.42 0.34
CA GLY A 371 33.70 8.25 0.44
C GLY A 371 33.27 7.39 1.63
N ALA A 372 34.00 6.31 1.89
CA ALA A 372 33.81 5.45 3.07
C ALA A 372 34.06 6.19 4.38
N ALA A 373 35.13 7.00 4.47
CA ALA A 373 35.39 7.82 5.66
C ALA A 373 34.29 8.86 5.88
N CYS A 374 33.77 9.43 4.79
CA CYS A 374 32.66 10.36 4.80
C CYS A 374 31.38 9.75 5.36
N ALA A 375 31.02 8.58 4.83
CA ALA A 375 29.88 7.81 5.27
C ALA A 375 29.95 7.49 6.76
N ILE A 376 31.09 6.99 7.25
CA ILE A 376 31.31 6.74 8.68
C ILE A 376 31.09 8.02 9.49
N GLY A 377 31.58 9.17 9.00
CA GLY A 377 31.42 10.47 9.65
C GLY A 377 29.97 10.94 9.76
N LEU A 378 29.10 10.57 8.80
CA LEU A 378 27.68 10.93 8.79
C LEU A 378 26.76 9.93 9.51
N LEU A 379 27.24 8.73 9.86
CA LEU A 379 26.44 7.74 10.60
C LEU A 379 25.80 8.30 11.88
N PRO A 380 26.49 9.11 12.72
CA PRO A 380 25.87 9.71 13.90
C PRO A 380 24.70 10.64 13.55
N ASP A 381 24.80 11.39 12.45
CA ASP A 381 23.75 12.32 12.00
C ASP A 381 22.54 11.55 11.45
N ALA A 382 22.77 10.49 10.68
CA ALA A 382 21.70 9.59 10.22
C ALA A 382 20.99 8.90 11.40
N ALA A 383 21.74 8.37 12.36
CA ALA A 383 21.19 7.75 13.56
C ALA A 383 20.38 8.75 14.39
N LYS A 384 20.89 9.99 14.56
CA LYS A 384 20.18 11.06 15.25
C LYS A 384 18.90 11.44 14.50
N LEU A 385 18.94 11.57 13.18
CA LEU A 385 17.78 11.91 12.36
C LEU A 385 16.64 10.90 12.52
N ILE A 386 16.95 9.59 12.48
CA ILE A 386 15.96 8.53 12.71
C ILE A 386 15.45 8.58 14.16
N THR A 387 16.36 8.71 15.14
CA THR A 387 15.99 8.73 16.56
C THR A 387 15.09 9.91 16.91
N ASP A 388 15.39 11.12 16.40
CA ASP A 388 14.58 12.31 16.61
C ASP A 388 13.20 12.17 15.96
N ALA A 389 13.12 11.59 14.75
CA ALA A 389 11.86 11.31 14.08
C ALA A 389 11.03 10.27 14.86
N ALA A 390 11.64 9.15 15.24
CA ALA A 390 11.00 8.10 16.03
C ALA A 390 10.53 8.61 17.39
N GLY A 391 11.30 9.49 18.05
CA GLY A 391 10.92 10.14 19.29
C GLY A 391 9.67 11.02 19.13
N LYS A 392 9.57 11.79 18.05
CA LYS A 392 8.36 12.57 17.73
C LYS A 392 7.16 11.66 17.50
N LEU A 393 7.31 10.61 16.69
CA LEU A 393 6.24 9.65 16.41
C LEU A 393 5.78 8.92 17.68
N GLY A 394 6.71 8.49 18.53
CA GLY A 394 6.42 7.89 19.82
C GLY A 394 5.61 8.81 20.74
N GLY A 395 5.90 10.10 20.75
CA GLY A 395 5.09 11.10 21.46
C GLY A 395 3.65 11.18 20.93
N GLN A 396 3.47 11.15 19.61
CA GLN A 396 2.13 11.15 18.97
C GLN A 396 1.36 9.87 19.25
N LEU A 397 2.03 8.71 19.21
CA LEU A 397 1.43 7.42 19.55
C LEU A 397 0.97 7.34 21.00
N GLN A 398 1.72 7.90 21.95
CA GLN A 398 1.29 7.97 23.35
C GLN A 398 0.01 8.82 23.53
N ALA A 399 -0.05 9.97 22.84
CA ALA A 399 -1.26 10.80 22.83
C ALA A 399 -2.45 10.05 22.20
N ALA A 400 -2.23 9.38 21.07
CA ALA A 400 -3.25 8.60 20.39
C ALA A 400 -3.72 7.40 21.21
N GLY A 401 -2.82 6.72 21.90
CA GLY A 401 -3.14 5.63 22.83
C GLY A 401 -4.02 6.10 23.99
N SER A 402 -3.79 7.31 24.50
CA SER A 402 -4.60 7.89 25.57
C SER A 402 -6.04 8.19 25.12
N VAL A 403 -6.20 8.73 23.90
CA VAL A 403 -7.52 8.96 23.28
C VAL A 403 -8.21 7.63 22.98
N THR A 404 -7.50 6.67 22.41
CA THR A 404 -8.01 5.31 22.11
C THR A 404 -8.47 4.58 23.37
N ALA A 405 -7.70 4.65 24.46
CA ALA A 405 -8.08 4.09 25.76
C ALA A 405 -9.31 4.79 26.36
N SER A 406 -9.42 6.11 26.19
CA SER A 406 -10.61 6.86 26.61
C SER A 406 -11.86 6.38 25.88
N ILE A 407 -11.74 6.13 24.57
CA ILE A 407 -12.83 5.61 23.72
C ILE A 407 -13.21 4.17 24.12
N ALA A 408 -12.23 3.30 24.38
CA ALA A 408 -12.47 1.89 24.72
C ALA A 408 -13.02 1.65 26.14
N SER A 409 -12.97 2.67 27.00
CA SER A 409 -13.44 2.59 28.40
C SER A 409 -14.87 3.11 28.60
N ASN A 410 -15.56 3.44 27.51
CA ASN A 410 -17.00 3.74 27.44
C ASN A 410 -17.72 2.57 26.79
#